data_AF-A0A9W9YHE7-F1
#
_entry.id   AF-A0A9W9YHE7-F1
#
_cell.length_a   1.000
_cell.length_b   1.000
_cell.length_c   1.000
_cell.angle_alpha   90.00
_cell.angle_beta   90.00
_cell.angle_gamma   90.00
#
_symmetry.space_group_name_H-M   'P 1'
#
loop_
_entity.id
_entity.type
_entity.pdbx_description
1 polymer ?
#
loop_
_entity_poly.entity_id
_entity_poly.type
_entity_poly.pdbx_seq_one_letter_code
_entity_poly.pdbx_strand_id
1 'polypeptide(L)'
;MAANSALECRELFTDALITAQAHNSYTMDEFKELFPRKYRDHRDVKLLYEAYQTKRKQTRDRVFTNIRLHCRQREHQDGEVTDSKCEDDITELEEREQILQEEITSMQQDIDKVQEKVGSCADTLEKRKLFSGLHKTDLDISKFKQVNSRNTDR
;
A
#
# COMPACT_ATOMS: atom_id res chain seq x y z
N MET A 1 9.41 -30.13 -17.38
CA MET A 1 8.22 -29.77 -18.18
C MET A 1 7.13 -29.06 -17.34
N ALA A 2 7.07 -29.23 -16.01
CA ALA A 2 6.05 -28.58 -15.17
C ALA A 2 6.17 -27.05 -15.05
N ALA A 3 7.40 -26.51 -14.89
CA ALA A 3 7.66 -25.07 -14.70
C ALA A 3 7.15 -24.18 -15.85
N ASN A 4 7.19 -24.65 -17.09
CA ASN A 4 6.64 -23.91 -18.24
C ASN A 4 5.10 -23.81 -18.16
N SER A 5 4.41 -24.83 -17.62
CA SER A 5 2.95 -24.84 -17.56
C SER A 5 2.38 -23.89 -16.50
N ALA A 6 3.11 -23.66 -15.40
CA ALA A 6 2.68 -22.76 -14.34
C ALA A 6 2.92 -21.29 -14.72
N LEU A 7 4.02 -21.02 -15.41
CA LEU A 7 4.31 -19.69 -15.97
C LEU A 7 3.28 -19.32 -17.05
N GLU A 8 2.96 -20.26 -17.96
CA GLU A 8 1.87 -20.11 -18.94
C GLU A 8 0.49 -19.93 -18.26
N CYS A 9 0.17 -20.70 -17.21
CA CYS A 9 -1.07 -20.52 -16.46
C CYS A 9 -1.16 -19.14 -15.80
N ARG A 10 -0.06 -18.66 -15.20
CA ARG A 10 0.01 -17.34 -14.56
C ARG A 10 -0.20 -16.23 -15.59
N GLU A 11 0.42 -16.33 -16.77
CA GLU A 11 0.23 -15.38 -17.86
C GLU A 11 -1.22 -15.36 -18.33
N LEU A 12 -1.81 -16.54 -18.59
CA LEU A 12 -3.22 -16.65 -19.01
C LEU A 12 -4.20 -16.05 -17.99
N PHE A 13 -4.02 -16.34 -16.70
CA PHE A 13 -4.87 -15.77 -15.66
C PHE A 13 -4.67 -14.27 -15.49
N THR A 14 -3.43 -13.79 -15.64
CA THR A 14 -3.13 -12.36 -15.59
C THR A 14 -3.82 -11.64 -16.74
N ASP A 15 -3.72 -12.16 -17.95
CA ASP A 15 -4.40 -11.57 -19.10
C ASP A 15 -5.93 -11.63 -18.97
N ALA A 16 -6.48 -12.77 -18.55
CA ALA A 16 -7.92 -12.92 -18.44
C ALA A 16 -8.54 -12.04 -17.33
N LEU A 17 -7.88 -11.93 -16.18
CA LEU A 17 -8.46 -11.32 -14.97
C LEU A 17 -7.98 -9.90 -14.71
N ILE A 18 -6.73 -9.59 -15.03
CA ILE A 18 -6.13 -8.27 -14.79
C ILE A 18 -6.30 -7.38 -16.03
N THR A 19 -5.94 -7.89 -17.21
CA THR A 19 -5.99 -7.08 -18.44
C THR A 19 -7.42 -6.69 -18.79
N ALA A 20 -8.41 -7.58 -18.60
CA ALA A 20 -9.83 -7.23 -18.72
C ALA A 20 -10.27 -6.11 -17.76
N GLN A 21 -9.72 -6.08 -16.54
CA GLN A 21 -10.00 -5.03 -15.57
C GLN A 21 -9.28 -3.71 -15.90
N ALA A 22 -8.13 -3.77 -16.57
CA ALA A 22 -7.39 -2.61 -17.05
C ALA A 22 -8.14 -1.86 -18.16
N HIS A 23 -8.84 -2.60 -19.03
CA HIS A 23 -9.68 -2.03 -20.09
C HIS A 23 -10.89 -1.26 -19.55
N ASN A 24 -11.40 -1.62 -18.36
CA ASN A 24 -12.46 -0.89 -17.66
C ASN A 24 -11.92 0.24 -16.76
N SER A 25 -10.78 0.84 -17.10
CA SER A 25 -10.26 2.01 -16.39
C SER A 25 -10.84 3.29 -16.97
N TYR A 26 -11.34 4.17 -16.10
CA TYR A 26 -11.71 5.53 -16.47
C TYR A 26 -10.53 6.46 -16.16
N THR A 27 -10.25 7.37 -17.08
CA THR A 27 -9.51 8.61 -16.79
C THR A 27 -10.38 9.53 -15.93
N MET A 28 -9.79 10.58 -15.36
CA MET A 28 -10.55 11.56 -14.56
C MET A 28 -11.68 12.20 -15.40
N ASP A 29 -11.41 12.51 -16.67
CA ASP A 29 -12.39 13.18 -17.52
C ASP A 29 -13.54 12.24 -17.89
N GLU A 30 -13.26 10.98 -18.21
CA GLU A 30 -14.31 9.96 -18.43
C GLU A 30 -15.11 9.68 -17.16
N PHE A 31 -14.44 9.67 -16.00
CA PHE A 31 -15.12 9.50 -14.71
C PHE A 31 -16.05 10.67 -14.39
N LYS A 32 -15.65 11.91 -14.72
CA LYS A 32 -16.50 13.09 -14.57
C LYS A 32 -17.75 13.03 -15.45
N GLU A 33 -17.67 12.42 -16.64
CA GLU A 33 -18.83 12.31 -17.53
C GLU A 33 -19.97 11.47 -16.92
N LEU A 34 -19.68 10.61 -15.94
CA LEU A 34 -20.67 9.85 -15.17
C LEU A 34 -21.54 10.74 -14.24
N PHE A 35 -21.13 11.97 -14.00
CA PHE A 35 -21.84 12.92 -13.15
C PHE A 35 -22.55 14.01 -13.97
N PRO A 36 -23.69 14.55 -13.48
CA PRO A 36 -24.34 15.70 -14.09
C PRO A 36 -23.38 16.87 -14.25
N ARG A 37 -23.48 17.61 -15.38
CA ARG A 37 -22.57 18.72 -15.73
C ARG A 37 -22.28 19.69 -14.58
N LYS A 38 -23.32 20.03 -13.80
CA LYS A 38 -23.22 20.97 -12.66
C LYS A 38 -22.30 20.49 -11.52
N TYR A 39 -21.96 19.21 -11.46
CA TYR A 39 -21.14 18.62 -10.39
C TYR A 39 -19.77 18.11 -10.85
N ARG A 40 -19.44 18.15 -12.15
CA ARG A 40 -18.22 17.53 -12.69
C ARG A 40 -16.93 18.09 -12.09
N ASP A 41 -16.93 19.37 -11.77
CA ASP A 41 -15.79 20.06 -11.15
C ASP A 41 -15.94 20.20 -9.63
N HIS A 42 -16.94 19.54 -9.04
CA HIS A 42 -17.08 19.49 -7.59
C HIS A 42 -15.91 18.72 -6.98
N ARG A 43 -15.36 19.23 -5.88
CA ARG A 43 -14.23 18.62 -5.16
C ARG A 43 -14.49 17.15 -4.80
N ASP A 44 -15.73 16.83 -4.46
CA ASP A 44 -16.14 15.48 -4.08
C ASP A 44 -16.03 14.49 -5.24
N VAL A 45 -16.23 14.91 -6.48
CA VAL A 45 -16.05 14.04 -7.66
C VAL A 45 -14.58 13.64 -7.80
N LYS A 46 -13.66 14.57 -7.54
CA LYS A 46 -12.23 14.27 -7.51
C LYS A 46 -11.88 13.28 -6.39
N LEU A 47 -12.43 13.48 -5.20
CA LEU A 47 -12.26 12.59 -4.05
C LEU A 47 -12.80 11.18 -4.35
N LEU A 48 -13.97 11.08 -4.99
CA LEU A 48 -14.55 9.82 -5.41
C LEU A 48 -13.69 9.11 -6.46
N TYR A 49 -13.11 9.84 -7.40
CA TYR A 49 -12.18 9.29 -8.38
C TYR A 49 -10.91 8.71 -7.72
N GLU A 50 -10.33 9.44 -6.77
CA GLU A 50 -9.17 8.97 -6.00
C GLU A 50 -9.47 7.70 -5.21
N ALA A 51 -10.65 7.65 -4.56
CA ALA A 51 -11.12 6.46 -3.86
C ALA A 51 -11.37 5.28 -4.81
N TYR A 52 -11.97 5.53 -5.98
CA TYR A 52 -12.18 4.54 -7.03
C TYR A 52 -10.85 3.94 -7.52
N GLN A 53 -9.87 4.78 -7.84
CA GLN A 53 -8.55 4.30 -8.31
C GLN A 53 -7.83 3.50 -7.23
N THR A 54 -7.89 3.96 -5.97
CA THR A 54 -7.35 3.21 -4.82
C THR A 54 -7.99 1.83 -4.71
N LYS A 55 -9.33 1.75 -4.77
CA LYS A 55 -10.03 0.46 -4.64
C LYS A 55 -9.71 -0.48 -5.80
N ARG A 56 -9.54 0.05 -7.02
CA ARG A 56 -9.12 -0.73 -8.17
C ARG A 56 -7.71 -1.28 -8.01
N LYS A 57 -6.75 -0.46 -7.58
CA LYS A 57 -5.39 -0.92 -7.29
C LYS A 57 -5.40 -2.08 -6.29
N GLN A 58 -6.08 -1.91 -5.14
CA GLN A 58 -6.21 -2.97 -4.13
C GLN A 58 -6.83 -4.26 -4.69
N THR A 59 -7.85 -4.14 -5.54
CA THR A 59 -8.49 -5.30 -6.16
C THR A 59 -7.53 -6.02 -7.09
N ARG A 60 -6.80 -5.26 -7.91
CA ARG A 60 -5.79 -5.80 -8.84
C ARG A 60 -4.69 -6.55 -8.08
N ASP A 61 -4.15 -5.92 -7.04
CA ASP A 61 -3.07 -6.49 -6.23
C ASP A 61 -3.54 -7.81 -5.59
N ARG A 62 -4.77 -7.83 -5.06
CA ARG A 62 -5.37 -9.05 -4.49
C ARG A 62 -5.57 -10.16 -5.52
N VAL A 63 -6.03 -9.83 -6.72
CA VAL A 63 -6.18 -10.81 -7.81
C VAL A 63 -4.82 -11.36 -8.22
N PHE A 64 -3.79 -10.52 -8.35
CA PHE A 64 -2.42 -10.97 -8.60
C PHE A 64 -1.92 -11.94 -7.54
N THR A 65 -2.10 -11.62 -6.25
CA THR A 65 -1.73 -12.51 -5.14
C THR A 65 -2.45 -13.85 -5.26
N ASN A 66 -3.75 -13.85 -5.57
CA ASN A 66 -4.53 -15.07 -5.72
C ASN A 66 -4.06 -15.93 -6.89
N ILE A 67 -3.75 -15.32 -8.04
CA ILE A 67 -3.21 -16.03 -9.21
C ILE A 67 -1.89 -16.70 -8.85
N ARG A 68 -0.98 -15.97 -8.19
CA ARG A 68 0.31 -16.50 -7.74
C ARG A 68 0.14 -17.70 -6.81
N LEU A 69 -0.70 -17.58 -5.79
CA LEU A 69 -0.99 -18.66 -4.85
C LEU A 69 -1.61 -19.88 -5.54
N HIS A 70 -2.54 -19.65 -6.48
CA HIS A 70 -3.19 -20.74 -7.20
C HIS A 70 -2.22 -21.51 -8.10
N CYS A 71 -1.32 -20.81 -8.82
CA CYS A 71 -0.33 -21.47 -9.66
C CYS A 71 0.64 -22.32 -8.82
N ARG A 72 1.10 -21.82 -7.67
CA ARG A 72 1.93 -22.57 -6.72
C ARG A 72 1.25 -23.80 -6.15
N GLN A 73 -0.02 -23.68 -5.76
CA GLN A 73 -0.77 -24.83 -5.24
C GLN A 73 -0.88 -25.96 -6.27
N ARG A 74 -0.98 -25.63 -7.56
CA ARG A 74 -0.95 -26.62 -8.65
C ARG A 74 0.43 -27.25 -8.82
N GLU A 75 1.49 -26.45 -8.82
CA GLU A 75 2.87 -26.96 -8.89
C GLU A 75 3.17 -27.96 -7.76
N HIS A 76 2.65 -27.70 -6.55
CA HIS A 76 2.80 -28.60 -5.40
C HIS A 76 1.91 -29.86 -5.46
N GLN A 77 0.85 -29.89 -6.26
CA GLN A 77 0.00 -31.08 -6.44
C GLN A 77 0.56 -32.02 -7.51
N ASP A 78 1.28 -31.49 -8.50
CA ASP A 78 1.84 -32.25 -9.62
C ASP A 78 3.33 -32.67 -9.41
N GLY A 79 3.99 -32.20 -8.34
CA GLY A 79 5.40 -32.46 -8.06
C GLY A 79 5.64 -33.36 -6.83
N GLU A 80 6.40 -34.44 -7.02
CA GLU A 80 6.93 -35.30 -5.96
C GLU A 80 7.81 -34.46 -4.99
N VAL A 81 7.57 -34.58 -3.68
CA VAL A 81 8.15 -33.73 -2.63
C VAL A 81 9.65 -34.05 -2.46
N THR A 82 10.53 -33.32 -3.13
CA THR A 82 11.98 -33.33 -2.86
C THR A 82 12.60 -31.95 -3.12
N ASP A 83 13.38 -31.44 -2.14
CA ASP A 83 14.31 -30.27 -2.09
C ASP A 83 13.95 -28.94 -2.79
N SER A 84 13.40 -28.95 -4.01
CA SER A 84 13.00 -27.76 -4.79
C SER A 84 12.01 -26.86 -4.05
N LYS A 85 11.15 -27.44 -3.19
CA LYS A 85 10.16 -26.70 -2.42
C LYS A 85 10.79 -25.72 -1.42
N CYS A 86 11.97 -26.04 -0.90
CA CYS A 86 12.67 -25.17 0.06
C CYS A 86 13.21 -23.92 -0.65
N GLU A 87 13.77 -24.07 -1.85
CA GLU A 87 14.30 -22.97 -2.66
C GLU A 87 13.20 -21.99 -3.13
N ASP A 88 12.04 -22.53 -3.53
CA ASP A 88 10.89 -21.70 -3.93
C ASP A 88 10.30 -20.92 -2.73
N ASP A 89 10.23 -21.55 -1.54
CA ASP A 89 9.79 -20.91 -0.31
C ASP A 89 10.78 -19.81 0.14
N ILE A 90 12.09 -20.03 -0.03
CA ILE A 90 13.14 -19.03 0.25
C ILE A 90 12.99 -17.83 -0.68
N THR A 91 12.85 -18.07 -1.98
CA THR A 91 12.71 -17.00 -2.98
C THR A 91 11.44 -16.16 -2.73
N GLU A 92 10.34 -16.78 -2.33
CA GLU A 92 9.12 -16.05 -1.93
C GLU A 92 9.33 -15.20 -0.66
N LEU A 93 10.04 -15.74 0.33
CA LEU A 93 10.33 -14.99 1.55
C LEU A 93 11.24 -13.79 1.26
N GLU A 94 12.20 -13.93 0.36
CA GLU A 94 13.07 -12.83 -0.10
C GLU A 94 12.28 -11.75 -0.86
N GLU A 95 11.41 -12.13 -1.81
CA GLU A 95 10.52 -11.17 -2.49
C GLU A 95 9.61 -10.43 -1.50
N ARG A 96 9.09 -11.15 -0.50
CA ARG A 96 8.20 -10.58 0.50
C ARG A 96 8.95 -9.66 1.47
N GLU A 97 10.18 -10.01 1.83
CA GLU A 97 11.05 -9.16 2.62
C GLU A 97 11.35 -7.85 1.89
N GLN A 98 11.65 -7.91 0.59
CA GLN A 98 11.91 -6.73 -0.22
C GLN A 98 10.69 -5.79 -0.27
N ILE A 99 9.49 -6.33 -0.50
CA ILE A 99 8.25 -5.54 -0.51
C ILE A 99 8.02 -4.87 0.86
N LEU A 100 8.23 -5.61 1.95
CA LEU A 100 8.08 -5.07 3.30
C LEU A 100 9.11 -3.98 3.61
N GLN A 101 10.35 -4.12 3.13
CA GLN A 101 11.38 -3.09 3.27
C GLN A 101 11.05 -1.83 2.49
N GLU A 102 10.52 -1.93 1.27
CA GLU A 102 10.02 -0.80 0.50
C GLU A 102 8.87 -0.09 1.24
N GLU A 103 7.94 -0.86 1.82
CA GLU A 103 6.81 -0.31 2.58
C GLU A 103 7.28 0.42 3.86
N ILE A 104 8.22 -0.16 4.60
CA ILE A 104 8.85 0.47 5.78
C ILE A 104 9.54 1.78 5.36
N THR A 105 10.29 1.76 4.26
CA THR A 105 11.00 2.94 3.76
C THR A 105 10.01 4.04 3.36
N SER A 106 8.92 3.68 2.69
CA SER A 106 7.84 4.63 2.34
C SER A 106 7.18 5.21 3.59
N MET A 107 6.84 4.37 4.56
CA MET A 107 6.24 4.84 5.83
C MET A 107 7.19 5.77 6.58
N GLN A 108 8.50 5.48 6.59
CA GLN A 108 9.50 6.33 7.22
C GLN A 108 9.56 7.70 6.55
N GLN A 109 9.55 7.77 5.21
CA GLN A 109 9.51 9.03 4.49
C GLN A 109 8.26 9.86 4.82
N ASP A 110 7.11 9.21 5.00
CA ASP A 110 5.88 9.90 5.38
C ASP A 110 5.92 10.39 6.83
N ILE A 111 6.51 9.62 7.76
CA ILE A 111 6.79 10.06 9.13
C ILE A 111 7.67 11.31 9.11
N ASP A 112 8.75 11.29 8.33
CA ASP A 112 9.70 12.41 8.25
C ASP A 112 9.01 13.68 7.72
N LYS A 113 8.19 13.55 6.66
CA LYS A 113 7.39 14.67 6.12
C LYS A 113 6.39 15.22 7.15
N VAL A 114 5.75 14.35 7.92
CA VAL A 114 4.82 14.77 8.98
C VAL A 114 5.60 15.49 10.08
N GLN A 115 6.75 14.97 10.50
CA GLN A 115 7.60 15.61 11.50
C GLN A 115 8.10 16.98 11.05
N GLU A 116 8.51 17.13 9.79
CA GLU A 116 8.91 18.43 9.22
C GLU A 116 7.77 19.44 9.27
N LYS A 117 6.56 19.05 8.85
CA LYS A 117 5.37 19.90 8.90
C LYS A 117 5.00 20.29 10.33
N VAL A 118 5.08 19.34 11.27
CA VAL A 118 4.81 19.60 12.69
C VAL A 118 5.87 20.56 13.26
N GLY A 119 7.14 20.37 12.94
CA GLY A 119 8.22 21.29 13.33
C GLY A 119 8.03 22.69 12.77
N SER A 120 7.71 22.82 11.48
CA SER A 120 7.40 24.10 10.84
C SER A 120 6.20 24.81 11.48
N CYS A 121 5.16 24.06 11.84
CA CYS A 121 4.02 24.58 12.60
C CYS A 121 4.42 25.04 14.01
N ALA A 122 5.25 24.28 14.73
CA ALA A 122 5.75 24.64 16.05
C ALA A 122 6.59 25.93 16.00
N ASP A 123 7.51 26.04 15.03
CA ASP A 123 8.35 27.22 14.82
C ASP A 123 7.53 28.47 14.47
N THR A 124 6.50 28.33 13.64
CA THR A 124 5.62 29.44 13.27
C THR A 124 4.74 29.89 14.43
N LEU A 125 4.29 28.96 15.29
CA LEU A 125 3.57 29.26 16.53
C LEU A 125 4.46 30.00 17.55
N GLU A 126 5.72 29.56 17.71
CA GLU A 126 6.70 30.21 18.59
C GLU A 126 7.06 31.62 18.10
N LYS A 127 7.33 31.79 16.80
CA LYS A 127 7.63 33.11 16.18
C LYS A 127 6.48 34.11 16.28
N ARG A 128 5.23 33.63 16.18
CA ARG A 128 4.04 34.50 16.27
C ARG A 128 3.62 34.80 17.72
N LYS A 129 4.29 34.24 18.74
CA LYS A 129 3.91 34.35 20.16
C LYS A 129 2.42 34.07 20.41
N LEU A 130 1.79 33.24 19.57
CA LEU A 130 0.35 32.97 19.64
C LEU A 130 -0.05 32.28 20.95
N PHE A 131 0.93 31.67 21.61
CA PHE A 131 0.79 31.06 22.93
C PHE A 131 1.76 31.66 23.93
N SER A 132 1.59 32.93 24.31
CA SER A 132 2.25 33.52 25.48
C SER A 132 1.74 32.93 26.82
N GLY A 133 1.12 31.75 26.80
CA GLY A 133 0.52 31.08 27.96
C GLY A 133 0.42 29.54 27.88
N LEU A 134 0.95 28.87 26.83
CA LEU A 134 1.20 27.42 26.93
C LEU A 134 2.61 27.20 27.44
N HIS A 135 2.74 26.41 28.51
CA HIS A 135 4.03 26.06 29.06
C HIS A 135 4.72 25.05 28.13
N LYS A 136 6.05 25.13 28.00
CA LYS A 136 6.89 24.18 27.24
C LYS A 136 6.62 22.70 27.56
N THR A 137 6.04 22.41 28.72
CA THR A 137 5.64 21.08 29.21
C THR A 137 4.39 20.49 28.56
N ASP A 138 3.60 21.31 27.85
CA ASP A 138 2.29 20.94 27.32
C ASP A 138 2.40 20.30 25.92
N LEU A 139 3.50 20.55 25.22
CA LEU A 139 3.81 19.99 23.89
C LEU A 139 5.03 19.04 23.93
N ASP A 140 5.38 18.53 25.11
CA ASP A 140 6.54 17.65 25.27
C ASP A 140 6.27 16.25 24.70
N ILE A 141 6.64 16.06 23.43
CA ILE A 141 6.52 14.82 22.67
C ILE A 141 7.34 13.68 23.32
N SER A 142 8.33 13.98 24.18
CA SER A 142 9.09 12.95 24.90
C SER A 142 8.21 12.11 25.85
N LYS A 143 7.07 12.65 26.31
CA LYS A 143 6.07 11.90 27.09
C LYS A 143 5.41 10.78 26.29
N PHE A 144 5.29 10.92 24.97
CA PHE A 144 4.74 9.86 24.11
C PHE A 144 5.74 8.71 23.89
N LYS A 145 7.05 8.98 23.89
CA LYS A 145 8.08 7.94 23.78
C LYS A 145 8.13 7.03 25.01
N GLN A 146 7.72 7.52 26.18
CA GLN A 146 7.81 6.78 27.43
C GLN A 146 6.73 5.70 27.59
N VAL A 147 5.63 5.76 26.83
CA VAL A 147 4.53 4.78 26.92
C VAL A 147 4.86 3.47 26.19
N ASN A 148 5.68 3.50 25.14
CA ASN A 148 6.02 2.27 24.38
C ASN A 148 7.11 1.41 25.05
N SER A 149 7.89 1.93 25.99
CA SER A 149 8.93 1.15 26.69
C SER A 149 8.42 0.36 27.90
N ARG A 150 7.12 0.44 28.25
CA ARG A 150 6.54 -0.28 29.40
C ARG A 150 5.84 -1.60 29.04
N ASN A 151 5.73 -1.95 27.75
CA ASN A 151 5.04 -3.17 27.31
C ASN A 151 5.97 -4.29 26.81
N THR A 152 7.29 -4.16 26.98
CA THR A 152 8.25 -5.21 26.59
C THR A 152 8.76 -6.07 27.73
N ASP A 153 8.26 -5.90 28.96
CA ASP A 153 8.52 -6.84 30.06
C ASP A 153 7.20 -7.40 30.60
N ARG A 154 6.70 -8.46 29.95
CA ARG A 154 5.93 -9.54 30.58
C ARG A 154 5.83 -10.76 29.68
#